data_AF-A0A6V8PNM6-F1
#
_entry.id   AF-A0A6V8PNM6-F1
#
_cell.length_a   1.000
_cell.length_b   1.000
_cell.length_c   1.000
_cell.angle_alpha   90.00
_cell.angle_beta   90.00
_cell.angle_gamma   90.00
#
_symmetry.space_group_name_H-M   'P 1'
#
loop_
_entity.id
_entity.type
_entity.pdbx_description
1 polymer ?
#
loop_
_entity_poly.entity_id
_entity_poly.type
_entity_poly.pdbx_seq_one_letter_code
_entity_poly.pdbx_strand_id
1 'polypeptide(L)'
;MRQLLVECSDPGLVITLAEEFENVLRQIDFPRAQALHGQLSNLARELGPECEEAWQGFQLEVPNDDGHPPAFGKRAAASRTSGVEEEHLKQLLAQAAERGLGQFELRKTVLLPQDGPAPETREQYVRDLADSIRWATWEELGIFQSPVELPEAMAAHRHQLIDEYTGDVLRARACFPAVGHLWIRDSLKQLEQALEEVNTRAEAVMSYELARLDPAEVGPTERIHWAALAARLGKEVEKWCLAAEESLAYIYQRAALVWLLWTECRGWGPARPFLEKCLQTLIEEAKTIYTADGLAALRLLYDDLRRPPWGELDSLLAEERAEAEDENTTVGD
;
A
#
# COMPACT_ATOMS: atom_id res chain seq x y z
N MET A 1 -8.86 -12.19 -12.30
CA MET A 1 -8.44 -11.52 -13.55
C MET A 1 -7.69 -10.27 -13.12
N ARG A 2 -6.38 -10.21 -13.32
CA ARG A 2 -5.59 -9.00 -13.10
C ARG A 2 -5.95 -8.04 -14.24
N GLN A 3 -6.71 -6.98 -13.96
CA GLN A 3 -6.75 -5.85 -14.88
C GLN A 3 -5.33 -5.31 -14.94
N LEU A 4 -4.67 -5.54 -16.08
CA LEU A 4 -3.51 -4.77 -16.50
C LEU A 4 -3.98 -3.33 -16.59
N LEU A 5 -3.80 -2.56 -15.51
CA LEU A 5 -3.56 -1.14 -15.65
C LEU A 5 -2.29 -1.05 -16.52
N VAL A 6 -2.48 -0.75 -17.79
CA VAL A 6 -1.40 -0.28 -18.65
C VAL A 6 -1.07 1.11 -18.11
N GLU A 7 -0.32 1.15 -17.02
CA GLU A 7 0.20 2.41 -16.47
C GLU A 7 1.20 2.97 -17.47
N CYS A 8 0.85 4.12 -18.04
CA CYS A 8 1.73 5.04 -18.77
C CYS A 8 2.84 5.51 -17.84
N SER A 9 3.79 4.63 -17.57
CA SER A 9 4.78 4.77 -16.52
C SER A 9 6.15 4.80 -17.18
N ASP A 10 6.88 5.90 -16.97
CA ASP A 10 8.12 6.18 -17.70
C ASP A 10 9.31 5.78 -16.84
N PRO A 11 10.32 5.09 -17.39
CA PRO A 11 11.50 4.75 -16.62
C PRO A 11 12.32 6.02 -16.35
N GLY A 12 12.77 6.17 -15.12
CA GLY A 12 13.48 7.35 -14.63
C GLY A 12 14.51 7.04 -13.55
N LEU A 13 15.22 8.08 -13.13
CA LEU A 13 16.11 8.05 -11.97
C LEU A 13 15.40 8.69 -10.79
N VAL A 14 15.55 8.07 -9.62
CA VAL A 14 15.04 8.60 -8.37
C VAL A 14 16.15 8.71 -7.34
N ILE A 15 16.13 9.82 -6.62
CA ILE A 15 16.99 10.12 -5.47
C ILE A 15 16.10 10.29 -4.25
N THR A 16 16.15 9.35 -3.31
CA THR A 16 15.39 9.39 -2.05
C THR A 16 16.31 9.69 -0.87
N LEU A 17 15.77 10.25 0.20
CA LEU A 17 16.50 10.24 1.48
C LEU A 17 16.61 8.81 2.00
N ALA A 18 17.82 8.43 2.42
CA ALA A 18 18.15 7.14 3.01
C ALA A 18 17.78 7.06 4.50
N GLU A 19 17.36 8.18 5.10
CA GLU A 19 16.96 8.23 6.50
C GLU A 19 15.67 7.44 6.73
N GLU A 20 15.51 6.87 7.93
CA GLU A 20 14.26 6.21 8.31
C GLU A 20 13.06 7.12 8.04
N PHE A 21 11.99 6.59 7.45
CA PHE A 21 10.79 7.36 7.13
C PHE A 21 10.20 8.10 8.35
N GLU A 22 10.39 7.55 9.55
CA GLU A 22 10.05 8.24 10.80
C GLU A 22 10.74 9.61 10.95
N ASN A 23 12.00 9.72 10.55
CA ASN A 23 12.75 10.98 10.61
C ASN A 23 12.17 12.02 9.64
N VAL A 24 11.77 11.57 8.45
CA VAL A 24 11.10 12.42 7.45
C VAL A 24 9.82 13.00 8.04
N LEU A 25 8.95 12.15 8.59
CA LEU A 25 7.67 12.58 9.18
C LEU A 25 7.85 13.55 10.35
N ARG A 26 8.97 13.48 11.07
CA ARG A 26 9.29 14.35 12.21
C ARG A 26 9.96 15.67 11.82
N GLN A 27 10.72 15.71 10.73
CA GLN A 27 11.68 16.79 10.49
C GLN A 27 11.55 17.46 9.11
N ILE A 28 10.89 16.83 8.14
CA ILE A 28 10.90 17.28 6.75
C ILE A 28 9.47 17.59 6.31
N ASP A 29 9.12 18.87 6.42
CA ASP A 29 7.93 19.42 5.78
C ASP A 29 8.22 19.82 4.32
N PHE A 30 7.18 20.18 3.57
CA PHE A 30 7.29 20.55 2.17
C PHE A 30 8.26 21.72 1.92
N PRO A 31 8.24 22.83 2.69
CA PRO A 31 9.26 23.87 2.59
C PRO A 31 10.69 23.35 2.78
N ARG A 32 10.90 22.42 3.74
CA ARG A 32 12.22 21.81 3.95
C ARG A 32 12.63 20.91 2.79
N ALA A 33 11.71 20.14 2.21
CA ALA A 33 11.96 19.33 1.02
C ALA A 33 12.36 20.21 -0.19
N GLN A 34 11.67 21.33 -0.40
CA GLN A 34 12.04 22.32 -1.43
C GLN A 34 13.40 22.97 -1.14
N ALA A 35 13.69 23.28 0.12
CA ALA A 35 15.00 23.81 0.51
C ALA A 35 16.13 22.80 0.24
N LEU A 36 15.90 21.50 0.52
CA LEU A 36 16.84 20.42 0.20
C LEU A 36 17.08 20.31 -1.31
N HIS A 37 16.03 20.37 -2.13
CA HIS A 37 16.16 20.42 -3.59
C HIS A 37 17.02 21.61 -4.06
N GLY A 38 16.77 22.79 -3.51
CA GLY A 38 17.58 23.99 -3.79
C GLY A 38 19.04 23.86 -3.33
N GLN A 39 19.29 23.22 -2.18
CA GLN A 39 20.63 22.94 -1.68
C GLN A 39 21.39 21.97 -2.59
N LEU A 40 20.74 20.89 -3.05
CA LEU A 40 21.30 19.95 -4.02
C LEU A 40 21.57 20.63 -5.37
N SER A 41 20.65 21.48 -5.83
CA SER A 41 20.82 22.27 -7.07
C SER A 41 22.03 23.19 -7.01
N ASN A 42 22.24 23.87 -5.87
CA ASN A 42 23.41 24.73 -5.68
C ASN A 42 24.70 23.92 -5.60
N LEU A 43 24.68 22.77 -4.90
CA LEU A 43 25.84 21.89 -4.81
C LEU A 43 26.22 21.31 -6.18
N ALA A 44 25.24 20.94 -7.01
CA ALA A 44 25.48 20.46 -8.37
C ALA A 44 26.23 21.52 -9.20
N ARG A 45 25.78 22.78 -9.13
CA ARG A 45 26.46 23.91 -9.80
C ARG A 45 27.87 24.17 -9.27
N GLU A 46 28.09 24.01 -7.96
CA GLU A 46 29.42 24.16 -7.36
C GLU A 46 30.40 23.06 -7.81
N LEU A 47 29.92 21.83 -8.04
CA LEU A 47 30.75 20.69 -8.43
C LEU A 47 31.13 20.71 -9.91
N GLY A 48 30.36 21.39 -10.76
CA GLY A 48 30.70 21.62 -12.17
C GLY A 48 29.51 21.45 -13.11
N PRO A 49 29.68 21.84 -14.39
CA PRO A 49 28.61 21.77 -15.39
C PRO A 49 28.10 20.35 -15.62
N GLU A 50 28.94 19.32 -15.49
CA GLU A 50 28.54 17.93 -15.65
C GLU A 50 27.58 17.46 -14.54
N CYS A 51 27.79 17.90 -13.30
CA CYS A 51 26.89 17.63 -12.19
C CYS A 51 25.59 18.42 -12.30
N GLU A 52 25.67 19.69 -12.74
CA GLU A 52 24.50 20.53 -12.98
C GLU A 52 23.60 19.94 -14.08
N GLU A 53 24.17 19.48 -15.20
CA GLU A 53 23.44 18.81 -16.29
C GLU A 53 22.84 17.47 -15.83
N ALA A 54 23.60 16.67 -15.06
CA ALA A 54 23.11 15.41 -14.51
C ALA A 54 21.90 15.62 -13.57
N TRP A 55 21.96 16.62 -12.68
CA TRP A 55 20.87 17.01 -11.77
C TRP A 55 19.72 17.75 -12.46
N GLN A 56 19.94 18.34 -13.63
CA GLN A 56 18.90 19.10 -14.34
C GLN A 56 17.67 18.22 -14.62
N GLY A 57 16.49 18.72 -14.25
CA GLY A 57 15.21 18.05 -14.48
C GLY A 57 14.76 17.10 -13.37
N PHE A 58 15.53 16.97 -12.28
CA PHE A 58 15.02 16.36 -11.06
C PHE A 58 13.96 17.26 -10.41
N GLN A 59 12.81 16.67 -10.08
CA GLN A 59 11.68 17.32 -9.40
C GLN A 59 11.25 16.49 -8.21
N LEU A 60 10.56 17.09 -7.23
CA LEU A 60 9.94 16.32 -6.15
C LEU A 60 8.83 15.43 -6.74
N GLU A 61 9.05 14.12 -6.78
CA GLU A 61 8.17 13.16 -7.45
C GLU A 61 8.03 11.85 -6.66
N VAL A 62 6.95 11.12 -6.93
CA VAL A 62 6.69 9.79 -6.35
C VAL A 62 7.31 8.70 -7.21
N PRO A 63 8.20 7.86 -6.66
CA PRO A 63 8.62 6.65 -7.34
C PRO A 63 7.46 5.63 -7.42
N ASN A 64 7.36 4.88 -8.52
CA ASN A 64 6.39 3.77 -8.63
C ASN A 64 6.89 2.49 -7.92
N ASP A 65 8.14 2.46 -7.48
CA ASP A 65 8.71 1.39 -6.68
C ASP A 65 9.14 1.89 -5.31
N ASP A 66 9.22 0.94 -4.37
CA ASP A 66 9.50 1.11 -2.94
C ASP A 66 10.43 2.27 -2.61
N GLY A 67 10.00 3.31 -1.88
CA GLY A 67 10.84 4.47 -1.52
C GLY A 67 10.16 5.53 -0.65
N HIS A 68 10.98 6.23 0.14
CA HIS A 68 10.48 7.20 1.10
C HIS A 68 10.63 8.65 0.60
N PRO A 69 9.58 9.47 0.74
CA PRO A 69 9.67 10.92 0.58
C PRO A 69 10.74 11.49 1.52
N PRO A 70 11.33 12.66 1.18
CA PRO A 70 11.30 13.27 -0.13
C PRO A 70 12.04 12.42 -1.16
N ALA A 71 11.40 12.25 -2.32
CA ALA A 71 11.95 11.56 -3.47
C ALA A 71 12.06 12.56 -4.63
N PHE A 72 13.20 12.61 -5.28
CA PHE A 72 13.43 13.45 -6.45
C PHE A 72 13.52 12.59 -7.70
N GLY A 73 12.56 12.75 -8.61
CA GLY A 73 12.48 12.00 -9.86
C GLY A 73 12.94 12.82 -11.06
N LYS A 74 13.66 12.17 -11.98
CA LYS A 74 13.98 12.70 -13.30
C LYS A 74 13.49 11.74 -14.38
N ARG A 75 12.51 12.21 -15.15
CA ARG A 75 12.02 11.56 -16.37
C ARG A 75 12.98 11.80 -17.51
N ALA A 76 13.90 10.88 -17.71
CA ALA A 76 14.69 10.81 -18.93
C ALA A 76 14.66 9.35 -19.34
N ALA A 77 14.15 9.07 -20.55
CA ALA A 77 14.04 7.71 -21.09
C ALA A 77 15.27 6.89 -20.69
N ALA A 78 15.13 6.02 -19.67
CA ALA A 78 16.25 5.41 -18.94
C ALA A 78 17.17 4.53 -19.81
N SER A 79 16.88 4.43 -21.10
CA SER A 79 17.73 3.87 -22.14
C SER A 79 18.92 4.75 -22.53
N ARG A 80 18.98 6.04 -22.12
CA ARG A 80 20.07 6.97 -22.48
C ARG A 80 20.92 7.48 -21.32
N THR A 81 20.57 7.18 -20.07
CA THR A 81 21.42 7.53 -18.93
C THR A 81 22.74 6.79 -19.07
N SER A 82 23.78 7.51 -19.48
CA SER A 82 25.12 6.96 -19.58
C SER A 82 25.65 6.71 -18.17
N GLY A 83 26.51 5.70 -17.98
CA GLY A 83 27.15 5.47 -16.67
C GLY A 83 27.85 6.71 -16.09
N VAL A 84 28.20 7.67 -16.96
CA VAL A 84 28.79 8.97 -16.61
C VAL A 84 27.80 9.86 -15.84
N GLU A 85 26.52 9.91 -16.22
CA GLU A 85 25.51 10.69 -15.48
C GLU A 85 25.30 10.14 -14.06
N GLU A 86 25.25 8.81 -13.92
CA GLU A 86 25.15 8.18 -12.59
C GLU A 86 26.38 8.44 -11.72
N GLU A 87 27.58 8.47 -12.30
CA GLU A 87 28.81 8.79 -11.57
C GLU A 87 28.79 10.22 -11.03
N HIS A 88 28.35 11.18 -11.85
CA HIS A 88 28.20 12.58 -11.40
C HIS A 88 27.12 12.75 -10.33
N LEU A 89 25.99 12.05 -10.45
CA LEU A 89 24.97 12.03 -9.40
C LEU A 89 25.51 11.39 -8.11
N LYS A 90 26.22 10.27 -8.17
CA LYS A 90 26.84 9.65 -6.99
C LYS A 90 27.86 10.59 -6.33
N GLN A 91 28.64 11.33 -7.12
CA GLN A 91 29.55 12.34 -6.60
C GLN A 91 28.79 13.48 -5.88
N LEU A 92 27.70 13.97 -6.47
CA LEU A 92 26.82 14.96 -5.85
C LEU A 92 26.27 14.47 -4.50
N LEU A 93 25.75 13.23 -4.44
CA LEU A 93 25.18 12.67 -3.22
C LEU A 93 26.23 12.43 -2.13
N ALA A 94 27.43 11.97 -2.50
CA ALA A 94 28.54 11.82 -1.56
C ALA A 94 28.93 13.18 -0.94
N GLN A 95 28.99 14.23 -1.75
CA GLN A 95 29.28 15.59 -1.29
C GLN A 95 28.14 16.18 -0.45
N ALA A 96 26.88 15.84 -0.77
CA ALA A 96 25.73 16.24 0.04
C ALA A 96 25.80 15.63 1.44
N ALA A 97 26.18 14.34 1.54
CA ALA A 97 26.38 13.66 2.81
C ALA A 97 27.56 14.25 3.61
N GLU A 98 28.70 14.53 2.98
CA GLU A 98 29.86 15.17 3.64
C GLU A 98 29.53 16.55 4.22
N ARG A 99 28.65 17.30 3.56
CA ARG A 99 28.18 18.62 3.99
C ARG A 99 27.01 18.56 4.98
N GLY A 100 26.54 17.37 5.34
CA GLY A 100 25.44 17.16 6.28
C GLY A 100 24.07 17.59 5.74
N LEU A 101 23.86 17.57 4.42
CA LEU A 101 22.56 17.84 3.82
C LEU A 101 21.59 16.67 3.98
N GLY A 102 22.10 15.45 4.03
CA GLY A 102 21.35 14.20 4.16
C GLY A 102 22.11 13.04 3.53
N GLN A 103 21.72 11.81 3.87
CA GLN A 103 22.14 10.61 3.14
C GLN A 103 21.08 10.28 2.10
N PHE A 104 21.50 9.98 0.88
CA PHE A 104 20.60 9.78 -0.24
C PHE A 104 20.93 8.48 -0.98
N GLU A 105 19.89 7.87 -1.52
CA GLU A 105 19.97 6.68 -2.36
C GLU A 105 19.58 7.04 -3.79
N LEU A 106 20.43 6.63 -4.74
CA LEU A 106 20.15 6.76 -6.17
C LEU A 106 19.71 5.40 -6.71
N ARG A 107 18.57 5.36 -7.38
CA ARG A 107 18.04 4.15 -8.00
C ARG A 107 17.34 4.42 -9.34
N LYS A 108 17.11 3.34 -10.08
CA LYS A 108 16.31 3.33 -11.30
C LYS A 108 14.95 2.75 -10.99
N THR A 109 13.91 3.46 -11.40
CA THR A 109 12.53 3.08 -11.16
C THR A 109 11.67 3.50 -12.34
N VAL A 110 10.39 3.16 -12.27
CA VAL A 110 9.36 3.73 -13.10
C VAL A 110 8.72 4.89 -12.33
N LEU A 111 8.43 6.00 -13.00
CA LEU A 111 7.80 7.17 -12.40
C LEU A 111 6.33 7.23 -12.84
N LEU A 112 5.41 7.36 -11.87
CA LEU A 112 3.98 7.55 -12.16
C LEU A 112 3.77 8.88 -12.92
N PRO A 113 2.88 8.97 -13.91
CA PRO A 113 2.61 10.22 -14.62
C PRO A 113 2.11 11.29 -13.65
N GLN A 114 2.70 12.48 -13.72
CA GLN A 114 2.25 13.63 -12.93
C GLN A 114 1.40 14.57 -13.80
N ASP A 115 0.24 14.97 -13.29
CA ASP A 115 -0.66 15.90 -13.96
C ASP A 115 -0.17 17.34 -13.85
N GLY A 116 -0.22 18.07 -14.97
CA GLY A 116 -0.05 19.53 -15.03
C GLY A 116 1.40 20.03 -15.16
N PRO A 117 1.59 21.36 -15.34
CA PRO A 117 2.89 21.96 -15.67
C PRO A 117 3.81 22.23 -14.47
N ALA A 118 3.35 22.05 -13.22
CA ALA A 118 4.09 22.33 -11.99
C ALA A 118 3.63 21.37 -10.86
N PRO A 119 4.08 20.12 -10.87
CA PRO A 119 3.53 19.08 -9.99
C PRO A 119 4.07 19.11 -8.55
N GLU A 120 5.07 19.95 -8.26
CA GLU A 120 5.66 20.15 -6.94
C GLU A 120 4.74 20.99 -6.03
N THR A 121 3.62 20.40 -5.61
CA THR A 121 2.67 21.03 -4.69
C THR A 121 2.78 20.42 -3.31
N ARG A 122 2.45 21.21 -2.28
CA ARG A 122 2.35 20.71 -0.91
C ARG A 122 1.32 19.58 -0.81
N GLU A 123 0.21 19.72 -1.53
CA GLU A 123 -0.86 18.74 -1.58
C GLU A 123 -0.36 17.39 -2.13
N GLN A 124 0.45 17.41 -3.20
CA GLN A 124 1.08 16.21 -3.71
C GLN A 124 2.03 15.61 -2.67
N TYR A 125 2.94 16.40 -2.09
CA TYR A 125 3.84 15.91 -1.05
C TYR A 125 3.12 15.25 0.14
N VAL A 126 1.99 15.80 0.57
CA VAL A 126 1.16 15.21 1.65
C VAL A 126 0.55 13.87 1.20
N ARG A 127 0.12 13.75 -0.06
CA ARG A 127 -0.35 12.47 -0.61
C ARG A 127 0.79 11.46 -0.68
N ASP A 128 1.98 11.88 -1.06
CA ASP A 128 3.15 11.01 -1.15
C ASP A 128 3.52 10.46 0.23
N LEU A 129 3.51 11.31 1.26
CA LEU A 129 3.68 10.87 2.64
C LEU A 129 2.59 9.88 3.05
N ALA A 130 1.33 10.14 2.71
CA ALA A 130 0.21 9.24 3.01
C ALA A 130 0.38 7.88 2.30
N ASP A 131 0.75 7.90 1.03
CA ASP A 131 0.99 6.72 0.23
C ASP A 131 2.16 5.92 0.79
N SER A 132 3.27 6.53 1.21
CA SER A 132 4.35 5.80 1.89
C SER A 132 3.92 5.17 3.21
N ILE A 133 3.00 5.78 3.97
CA ILE A 133 2.42 5.13 5.16
C ILE A 133 1.57 3.92 4.76
N ARG A 134 0.84 3.97 3.64
CA ARG A 134 0.09 2.83 3.09
C ARG A 134 1.03 1.75 2.59
N TRP A 135 2.03 2.12 1.80
CA TRP A 135 3.03 1.24 1.20
C TRP A 135 4.02 0.65 2.21
N ALA A 136 4.15 1.24 3.40
CA ALA A 136 4.82 0.59 4.54
C ALA A 136 4.16 -0.77 4.93
N THR A 137 2.94 -1.05 4.46
CA THR A 137 2.30 -2.37 4.58
C THR A 137 2.72 -3.39 3.51
N TRP A 138 3.57 -2.98 2.56
CA TRP A 138 3.92 -3.73 1.34
C TRP A 138 5.43 -3.87 1.10
N GLU A 139 6.28 -2.98 1.64
CA GLU A 139 7.75 -3.03 1.43
C GLU A 139 8.48 -4.06 2.32
N GLU A 140 9.63 -4.54 1.81
CA GLU A 140 10.49 -5.70 2.14
C GLU A 140 10.92 -6.00 3.61
N LEU A 141 10.32 -5.39 4.63
CA LEU A 141 10.63 -5.62 6.06
C LEU A 141 9.65 -6.57 6.79
N GLY A 142 8.91 -7.42 6.10
CA GLY A 142 8.34 -8.68 6.65
C GLY A 142 7.36 -8.57 7.84
N ILE A 143 6.92 -7.37 8.22
CA ILE A 143 5.96 -7.18 9.31
C ILE A 143 4.52 -7.22 8.75
N PHE A 144 4.30 -6.64 7.57
CA PHE A 144 2.99 -6.60 6.90
C PHE A 144 3.16 -7.12 5.46
N GLN A 145 2.28 -8.02 5.04
CA GLN A 145 2.15 -8.44 3.64
C GLN A 145 0.67 -8.38 3.29
N SER A 146 0.32 -7.84 2.13
CA SER A 146 -1.05 -7.85 1.63
C SER A 146 -1.13 -8.57 0.28
N PRO A 147 -2.11 -9.45 0.03
CA PRO A 147 -3.11 -9.92 1.00
C PRO A 147 -2.45 -10.66 2.17
N VAL A 148 -2.95 -10.44 3.40
CA VAL A 148 -2.34 -11.04 4.59
C VAL A 148 -2.60 -12.54 4.60
N GLU A 149 -1.56 -13.36 4.76
CA GLU A 149 -1.78 -14.81 4.87
C GLU A 149 -2.60 -15.14 6.11
N LEU A 150 -3.30 -16.29 6.08
CA LEU A 150 -3.89 -16.82 7.30
C LEU A 150 -2.77 -17.22 8.27
N PRO A 151 -3.00 -17.12 9.59
CA PRO A 151 -2.15 -17.79 10.58
C PRO A 151 -1.87 -19.24 10.15
N GLU A 152 -0.63 -19.73 10.31
CA GLU A 152 -0.17 -20.99 9.71
C GLU A 152 -1.10 -22.18 10.09
N ALA A 153 -1.49 -22.25 11.36
CA ALA A 153 -2.41 -23.27 11.87
C ALA A 153 -3.78 -23.21 11.17
N MET A 154 -4.27 -22.01 10.84
CA MET A 154 -5.55 -21.81 10.15
C MET A 154 -5.44 -22.11 8.66
N ALA A 155 -4.31 -21.79 8.04
CA ALA A 155 -4.02 -22.18 6.67
C ALA A 155 -3.98 -23.71 6.52
N ALA A 156 -3.27 -24.40 7.41
CA ALA A 156 -3.20 -25.87 7.45
C ALA A 156 -4.57 -26.51 7.67
N HIS A 157 -5.35 -26.00 8.63
CA HIS A 157 -6.70 -26.48 8.89
C HIS A 157 -7.62 -26.30 7.68
N ARG A 158 -7.55 -25.14 7.02
CA ARG A 158 -8.33 -24.86 5.81
C ARG A 158 -7.95 -25.78 4.66
N HIS A 159 -6.65 -26.06 4.45
CA HIS A 159 -6.20 -27.03 3.45
C HIS A 159 -6.73 -28.43 3.72
N GLN A 160 -6.70 -28.89 4.97
CA GLN A 160 -7.25 -30.19 5.35
C GLN A 160 -8.75 -30.28 5.02
N LEU A 161 -9.53 -29.24 5.32
CA LEU A 161 -10.95 -29.18 4.97
C LEU A 161 -11.16 -29.19 3.44
N ILE A 162 -10.35 -28.45 2.68
CA ILE A 162 -10.42 -28.47 1.21
C ILE A 162 -10.21 -29.90 0.68
N ASP A 163 -9.18 -30.60 1.16
CA ASP A 163 -8.89 -31.96 0.72
C ASP A 163 -10.01 -32.95 1.09
N GLU A 164 -10.59 -32.82 2.29
CA GLU A 164 -11.69 -33.64 2.77
C GLU A 164 -12.97 -33.43 1.95
N TYR A 165 -13.39 -32.17 1.76
CA TYR A 165 -14.70 -31.85 1.18
C TYR A 165 -14.67 -31.70 -0.34
N THR A 166 -13.64 -31.07 -0.91
CA THR A 166 -13.56 -30.84 -2.36
C THR A 166 -12.84 -31.99 -3.07
N GLY A 167 -11.80 -32.56 -2.45
CA GLY A 167 -11.06 -33.70 -2.98
C GLY A 167 -11.95 -34.92 -3.20
N ASP A 168 -12.90 -35.17 -2.29
CA ASP A 168 -13.88 -36.26 -2.43
C ASP A 168 -14.88 -36.02 -3.56
N VAL A 169 -15.36 -34.79 -3.73
CA VAL A 169 -16.25 -34.42 -4.84
C VAL A 169 -15.54 -34.62 -6.19
N LEU A 170 -14.29 -34.16 -6.32
CA LEU A 170 -13.51 -34.30 -7.54
C LEU A 170 -13.16 -35.77 -7.84
N ARG A 171 -12.75 -36.54 -6.83
CA ARG A 171 -12.45 -37.98 -6.98
C ARG A 171 -13.68 -38.80 -7.37
N ALA A 172 -14.82 -38.58 -6.71
CA ALA A 172 -16.07 -39.26 -7.04
C ALA A 172 -16.50 -38.98 -8.49
N ARG A 173 -16.33 -37.74 -8.97
CA ARG A 173 -16.69 -37.35 -10.34
C ARG A 173 -15.73 -37.90 -11.40
N ALA A 174 -14.45 -38.06 -11.08
CA ALA A 174 -13.49 -38.74 -11.95
C ALA A 174 -13.84 -40.21 -12.17
N CYS A 175 -14.42 -40.88 -11.16
CA CYS A 175 -14.86 -42.27 -11.26
C CYS A 175 -16.18 -42.45 -12.02
N PHE A 176 -17.03 -41.42 -12.11
CA PHE A 176 -18.37 -41.49 -12.72
C PHE A 176 -18.67 -40.26 -13.59
N PRO A 177 -18.08 -40.14 -14.80
CA PRO A 177 -18.36 -39.01 -15.68
C PRO A 177 -19.84 -39.06 -16.16
N ALA A 178 -20.55 -37.94 -16.03
CA ALA A 178 -21.85 -37.73 -16.64
C ALA A 178 -21.68 -37.12 -18.05
N VAL A 179 -22.74 -37.08 -18.85
CA VAL A 179 -22.66 -36.61 -20.25
C VAL A 179 -22.66 -35.07 -20.32
N GLY A 180 -21.62 -34.50 -20.92
CA GLY A 180 -21.61 -33.12 -21.45
C GLY A 180 -21.86 -32.00 -20.43
N HIS A 181 -22.74 -31.06 -20.77
CA HIS A 181 -23.00 -29.83 -20.01
C HIS A 181 -23.61 -30.05 -18.60
N LEU A 182 -24.34 -31.16 -18.41
CA LEU A 182 -24.92 -31.52 -17.09
C LEU A 182 -23.83 -31.93 -16.09
N TRP A 183 -22.78 -32.60 -16.57
CA TRP A 183 -21.61 -32.95 -15.75
C TRP A 183 -20.92 -31.71 -15.19
N ILE A 184 -20.71 -30.69 -16.03
CA ILE A 184 -20.07 -29.42 -15.63
C ILE A 184 -20.93 -28.71 -14.59
N ARG A 185 -22.23 -28.55 -14.87
CA ARG A 185 -23.15 -27.81 -14.00
C ARG A 185 -23.32 -28.48 -12.63
N ASP A 186 -23.49 -29.80 -12.59
CA ASP A 186 -23.67 -30.52 -11.32
C ASP A 186 -22.38 -30.57 -10.51
N SER A 187 -21.22 -30.66 -11.16
CA SER A 187 -19.92 -30.63 -10.49
C SER A 187 -19.63 -29.25 -9.90
N LEU A 188 -19.96 -28.16 -10.62
CA LEU A 188 -19.85 -26.80 -10.10
C LEU A 188 -20.75 -26.61 -8.87
N LYS A 189 -22.02 -27.02 -8.94
CA LYS A 189 -22.95 -26.89 -7.80
C LYS A 189 -22.48 -27.66 -6.56
N GLN A 190 -21.95 -28.87 -6.74
CA GLN A 190 -21.42 -29.65 -5.62
C GLN A 190 -20.13 -29.06 -5.06
N LEU A 191 -19.26 -28.53 -5.92
CA LEU A 191 -18.04 -27.84 -5.50
C LEU A 191 -18.37 -26.56 -4.74
N GLU A 192 -19.34 -25.77 -5.21
CA GLU A 192 -19.85 -24.59 -4.51
C GLU A 192 -20.34 -24.95 -3.10
N GLN A 193 -21.17 -25.98 -2.97
CA GLN A 193 -21.66 -26.45 -1.67
C GLN A 193 -20.52 -26.94 -0.76
N ALA A 194 -19.55 -27.67 -1.31
CA ALA A 194 -18.39 -28.14 -0.56
C ALA A 194 -17.53 -26.97 -0.05
N LEU A 195 -17.29 -25.95 -0.89
CA LEU A 195 -16.56 -24.75 -0.50
C LEU A 195 -17.31 -23.91 0.54
N GLU A 196 -18.64 -23.86 0.46
CA GLU A 196 -19.48 -23.17 1.45
C GLU A 196 -19.43 -23.86 2.84
N GLU A 197 -19.42 -25.20 2.85
CA GLU A 197 -19.21 -26.00 4.06
C GLU A 197 -17.80 -25.79 4.65
N VAL A 198 -16.77 -25.84 3.80
CA VAL A 198 -15.37 -25.55 4.20
C VAL A 198 -15.27 -24.17 4.83
N ASN A 199 -15.88 -23.15 4.21
CA ASN A 199 -15.89 -21.79 4.76
C ASN A 199 -16.55 -21.73 6.12
N THR A 200 -17.74 -22.31 6.27
CA THR A 200 -18.50 -22.30 7.53
C THR A 200 -17.72 -22.96 8.67
N ARG A 201 -17.10 -24.11 8.40
CA ARG A 201 -16.31 -24.84 9.40
C ARG A 201 -15.00 -24.15 9.75
N ALA A 202 -14.27 -23.69 8.73
CA ALA A 202 -13.03 -22.97 8.93
C ALA A 202 -13.28 -21.70 9.75
N GLU A 203 -14.34 -20.94 9.45
CA GLU A 203 -14.70 -19.73 10.19
C GLU A 203 -15.03 -20.04 11.66
N ALA A 204 -15.74 -21.14 11.94
CA ALA A 204 -16.05 -21.54 13.32
C ALA A 204 -14.77 -21.80 14.14
N VAL A 205 -13.80 -22.52 13.56
CA VAL A 205 -12.50 -22.79 14.21
C VAL A 205 -11.67 -21.51 14.34
N MET A 206 -11.60 -20.69 13.29
CA MET A 206 -10.92 -19.39 13.32
C MET A 206 -11.50 -18.48 14.41
N SER A 207 -12.82 -18.42 14.52
CA SER A 207 -13.52 -17.64 15.55
C SER A 207 -13.22 -18.14 16.96
N TYR A 208 -13.16 -19.48 17.13
CA TYR A 208 -12.81 -20.09 18.41
C TYR A 208 -11.37 -19.78 18.81
N GLU A 209 -10.41 -19.91 17.88
CA GLU A 209 -9.00 -19.63 18.14
C GLU A 209 -8.74 -18.15 18.43
N LEU A 210 -9.40 -17.23 17.71
CA LEU A 210 -9.33 -15.79 17.98
C LEU A 210 -9.73 -15.45 19.42
N ALA A 211 -10.76 -16.11 19.95
CA ALA A 211 -11.21 -15.92 21.32
C ALA A 211 -10.27 -16.58 22.33
N ARG A 212 -9.80 -17.80 22.04
CA ARG A 212 -9.03 -18.65 22.95
C ARG A 212 -7.57 -18.21 23.14
N LEU A 213 -6.88 -17.87 22.07
CA LEU A 213 -5.44 -17.60 22.10
C LEU A 213 -5.14 -16.31 22.86
N ASP A 214 -4.08 -16.30 23.67
CA ASP A 214 -3.56 -15.08 24.29
C ASP A 214 -2.54 -14.44 23.33
N PRO A 215 -2.74 -13.18 22.88
CA PRO A 215 -1.79 -12.50 22.02
C PRO A 215 -0.39 -12.41 22.62
N ALA A 216 -0.25 -12.41 23.95
CA ALA A 216 1.05 -12.38 24.61
C ALA A 216 1.91 -13.62 24.31
N GLU A 217 1.29 -14.76 24.02
CA GLU A 217 1.96 -16.03 23.69
C GLU A 217 2.31 -16.15 22.20
N VAL A 218 1.83 -15.21 21.37
CA VAL A 218 2.02 -15.20 19.92
C VAL A 218 3.15 -14.24 19.55
N GLY A 219 4.00 -14.65 18.61
CA GLY A 219 5.12 -13.84 18.12
C GLY A 219 4.66 -12.55 17.40
N PRO A 220 5.48 -11.49 17.38
CA PRO A 220 5.09 -10.16 16.85
C PRO A 220 4.48 -10.17 15.44
N THR A 221 5.12 -10.85 14.49
CA THR A 221 4.63 -10.96 13.11
C THR A 221 3.31 -11.74 13.05
N GLU A 222 3.19 -12.82 13.81
CA GLU A 222 2.00 -13.67 13.80
C GLU A 222 0.78 -12.94 14.39
N ARG A 223 0.98 -11.99 15.33
CA ARG A 223 -0.10 -11.13 15.85
C ARG A 223 -0.77 -10.31 14.75
N ILE A 224 -0.04 -9.93 13.71
CA ILE A 224 -0.57 -9.17 12.58
C ILE A 224 -1.47 -10.05 11.71
N HIS A 225 -1.07 -11.31 11.47
CA HIS A 225 -1.91 -12.29 10.78
C HIS A 225 -3.22 -12.53 11.55
N TRP A 226 -3.15 -12.65 12.87
CA TRP A 226 -4.33 -12.78 13.72
C TRP A 226 -5.19 -11.52 13.75
N ALA A 227 -4.58 -10.32 13.76
CA ALA A 227 -5.33 -9.06 13.67
C ALA A 227 -6.05 -8.92 12.33
N ALA A 228 -5.40 -9.28 11.22
CA ALA A 228 -6.03 -9.31 9.90
C ALA A 228 -7.20 -10.30 9.86
N LEU A 229 -7.03 -11.51 10.39
CA LEU A 229 -8.12 -12.49 10.50
C LEU A 229 -9.27 -11.98 11.37
N ALA A 230 -8.96 -11.35 12.50
CA ALA A 230 -9.93 -10.72 13.39
C ALA A 230 -10.76 -9.65 12.65
N ALA A 231 -10.09 -8.79 11.87
CA ALA A 231 -10.73 -7.75 11.05
C ALA A 231 -11.62 -8.34 9.94
N ARG A 232 -11.15 -9.38 9.23
CA ARG A 232 -11.92 -10.10 8.19
C ARG A 232 -13.22 -10.67 8.74
N LEU A 233 -13.16 -11.30 9.91
CA LEU A 233 -14.31 -11.95 10.54
C LEU A 233 -15.14 -10.99 11.40
N GLY A 234 -14.62 -9.81 11.70
CA GLY A 234 -15.27 -8.85 12.58
C GLY A 234 -15.35 -9.30 14.04
N LYS A 235 -14.41 -10.12 14.51
CA LYS A 235 -14.42 -10.73 15.85
C LYS A 235 -13.09 -10.48 16.56
N GLU A 236 -13.14 -10.16 17.85
CA GLU A 236 -11.94 -9.93 18.68
C GLU A 236 -10.97 -8.86 18.10
N VAL A 237 -11.48 -7.94 17.28
CA VAL A 237 -10.67 -6.96 16.52
C VAL A 237 -9.83 -6.10 17.46
N GLU A 238 -10.43 -5.57 18.52
CA GLU A 238 -9.74 -4.70 19.48
C GLU A 238 -8.58 -5.42 20.18
N LYS A 239 -8.82 -6.65 20.66
CA LYS A 239 -7.82 -7.50 21.30
C LYS A 239 -6.59 -7.70 20.42
N TRP A 240 -6.79 -8.12 19.17
CA TRP A 240 -5.69 -8.44 18.27
C TRP A 240 -5.02 -7.21 17.67
N CYS A 241 -5.78 -6.14 17.41
CA CYS A 241 -5.22 -4.87 16.93
C CYS A 241 -4.27 -4.26 17.96
N LEU A 242 -4.70 -4.14 19.23
CA LEU A 242 -3.86 -3.57 20.29
C LEU A 242 -2.58 -4.40 20.51
N ALA A 243 -2.68 -5.73 20.50
CA ALA A 243 -1.51 -6.60 20.67
C ALA A 243 -0.52 -6.53 19.49
N ALA A 244 -1.01 -6.30 18.27
CA ALA A 244 -0.17 -6.06 17.11
C ALA A 244 0.47 -4.67 17.18
N GLU A 245 -0.26 -3.64 17.61
CA GLU A 245 0.25 -2.27 17.80
C GLU A 245 1.40 -2.20 18.81
N GLU A 246 1.34 -2.98 19.90
CA GLU A 246 2.42 -3.04 20.91
C GLU A 246 3.79 -3.41 20.32
N SER A 247 3.80 -4.11 19.19
CA SER A 247 5.03 -4.54 18.51
C SER A 247 5.60 -3.46 17.58
N LEU A 248 4.89 -2.34 17.38
CA LEU A 248 5.21 -1.31 16.41
C LEU A 248 5.75 -0.06 17.13
N ALA A 249 6.99 0.31 16.83
CA ALA A 249 7.69 1.39 17.52
C ALA A 249 7.15 2.77 17.14
N TYR A 250 6.70 2.94 15.90
CA TYR A 250 6.41 4.25 15.33
C TYR A 250 4.92 4.47 15.06
N ILE A 251 4.46 5.73 15.09
CA ILE A 251 3.04 6.06 14.86
C ILE A 251 2.63 5.70 13.44
N TYR A 252 3.50 5.90 12.45
CA TYR A 252 3.16 5.59 11.06
C TYR A 252 2.98 4.09 10.84
N GLN A 253 3.76 3.24 11.55
CA GLN A 253 3.60 1.79 11.48
C GLN A 253 2.25 1.35 12.06
N ARG A 254 1.83 1.96 13.18
CA ARG A 254 0.50 1.72 13.76
C ARG A 254 -0.62 2.19 12.81
N ALA A 255 -0.44 3.34 12.14
CA ALA A 255 -1.38 3.82 11.14
C ALA A 255 -1.45 2.90 9.91
N ALA A 256 -0.31 2.36 9.48
CA ALA A 256 -0.19 1.37 8.41
C ALA A 256 -0.94 0.08 8.78
N LEU A 257 -0.80 -0.42 10.02
CA LEU A 257 -1.60 -1.56 10.51
C LEU A 257 -3.11 -1.26 10.43
N VAL A 258 -3.56 -0.08 10.89
CA VAL A 258 -4.98 0.28 10.79
C VAL A 258 -5.48 0.28 9.35
N TRP A 259 -4.67 0.81 8.41
CA TRP A 259 -4.97 0.77 6.98
C TRP A 259 -5.08 -0.66 6.46
N LEU A 260 -4.13 -1.53 6.81
CA LEU A 260 -4.16 -2.95 6.46
C LEU A 260 -5.46 -3.61 6.93
N LEU A 261 -5.80 -3.48 8.21
CA LEU A 261 -7.01 -4.07 8.79
C LEU A 261 -8.30 -3.55 8.12
N TRP A 262 -8.31 -2.29 7.69
CA TRP A 262 -9.43 -1.72 6.94
C TRP A 262 -9.56 -2.34 5.54
N THR A 263 -8.45 -2.55 4.83
CA THR A 263 -8.47 -3.25 3.53
C THR A 263 -8.96 -4.69 3.68
N GLU A 264 -8.59 -5.35 4.77
CA GLU A 264 -8.97 -6.74 5.07
C GLU A 264 -10.45 -6.91 5.41
N CYS A 265 -11.08 -5.89 6.03
CA CYS A 265 -12.53 -5.84 6.17
C CYS A 265 -13.24 -5.21 4.95
N ARG A 266 -12.53 -5.04 3.83
CA ARG A 266 -13.03 -4.43 2.57
C ARG A 266 -13.71 -3.07 2.81
N GLY A 267 -13.22 -2.30 3.77
CA GLY A 267 -13.78 -1.00 4.19
C GLY A 267 -15.22 -1.01 4.73
N TRP A 268 -15.82 -2.20 4.88
CA TRP A 268 -17.20 -2.39 5.34
C TRP A 268 -17.24 -3.59 6.28
N GLY A 269 -17.11 -3.32 7.58
CA GLY A 269 -17.19 -4.36 8.60
C GLY A 269 -17.42 -3.79 9.99
N PRO A 270 -17.81 -4.63 10.97
CA PRO A 270 -18.02 -4.21 12.35
C PRO A 270 -16.73 -3.68 13.02
N ALA A 271 -15.56 -3.96 12.43
CA ALA A 271 -14.26 -3.42 12.82
C ALA A 271 -14.13 -1.90 12.57
N ARG A 272 -14.85 -1.34 11.60
CA ARG A 272 -14.60 0.02 11.09
C ARG A 272 -14.67 1.11 12.17
N PRO A 273 -15.70 1.21 13.03
CA PRO A 273 -15.76 2.25 14.05
C PRO A 273 -14.57 2.21 15.03
N PHE A 274 -14.07 1.01 15.31
CA PHE A 274 -12.88 0.82 16.14
C PHE A 274 -11.62 1.30 15.41
N LEU A 275 -11.43 0.91 14.14
CA LEU A 275 -10.28 1.34 13.33
C LEU A 275 -10.25 2.86 13.12
N GLU A 276 -11.40 3.49 12.88
CA GLU A 276 -11.51 4.95 12.80
C GLU A 276 -11.07 5.63 14.11
N LYS A 277 -11.48 5.09 15.27
CA LYS A 277 -11.07 5.60 16.58
C LYS A 277 -9.57 5.41 16.84
N CYS A 278 -8.99 4.29 16.40
CA CYS A 278 -7.56 4.04 16.50
C CYS A 278 -6.78 5.09 15.72
N LEU A 279 -7.14 5.33 14.45
CA LEU A 279 -6.46 6.33 13.64
C LEU A 279 -6.65 7.77 14.16
N GLN A 280 -7.83 8.12 14.68
CA GLN A 280 -8.02 9.40 15.38
C GLN A 280 -7.05 9.57 16.56
N THR A 281 -6.88 8.51 17.36
CA THR A 281 -5.97 8.53 18.51
C THR A 281 -4.52 8.73 18.06
N LEU A 282 -4.10 8.01 17.01
CA LEU A 282 -2.77 8.16 16.40
C LEU A 282 -2.55 9.58 15.83
N ILE A 283 -3.58 10.19 15.22
CA ILE A 283 -3.53 11.58 14.75
C ILE A 283 -3.31 12.55 15.92
N GLU A 284 -3.98 12.34 17.06
CA GLU A 284 -3.80 13.18 18.25
C GLU A 284 -2.40 13.02 18.86
N GLU A 285 -1.86 11.80 18.93
CA GLU A 285 -0.47 11.56 19.36
C GLU A 285 0.54 12.24 18.44
N ALA A 286 0.33 12.12 17.12
CA ALA A 286 1.22 12.66 16.09
C ALA A 286 1.36 14.19 16.13
N LYS A 287 0.37 14.94 16.64
CA LYS A 287 0.42 16.41 16.71
C LYS A 287 1.65 16.97 17.42
N THR A 288 2.24 16.20 18.33
CA THR A 288 3.40 16.63 19.13
C THR A 288 4.73 16.11 18.58
N ILE A 289 4.70 15.21 17.61
CA ILE A 289 5.87 14.45 17.14
C ILE A 289 6.14 14.72 15.65
N TYR A 290 5.10 14.77 14.82
CA TYR A 290 5.21 14.92 13.38
C TYR A 290 5.11 16.37 12.93
N THR A 291 5.65 16.63 11.74
CA THR A 291 5.43 17.89 11.01
C THR A 291 3.95 18.08 10.67
N ALA A 292 3.58 19.30 10.30
CA ALA A 292 2.21 19.60 9.86
C ALA A 292 1.81 18.77 8.63
N ASP A 293 2.76 18.43 7.76
CA ASP A 293 2.54 17.63 6.56
C ASP A 293 2.43 16.13 6.88
N GLY A 294 3.23 15.61 7.81
CA GLY A 294 3.05 14.25 8.34
C GLY A 294 1.70 14.06 9.04
N LEU A 295 1.24 15.08 9.78
CA LEU A 295 -0.10 15.09 10.37
C LEU A 295 -1.20 15.16 9.29
N ALA A 296 -0.99 15.95 8.24
CA ALA A 296 -1.93 16.04 7.12
C ALA A 296 -2.03 14.71 6.37
N ALA A 297 -0.92 13.97 6.24
CA ALA A 297 -0.89 12.64 5.64
C ALA A 297 -1.73 11.64 6.45
N LEU A 298 -1.58 11.60 7.78
CA LEU A 298 -2.42 10.76 8.64
C LEU A 298 -3.91 11.12 8.56
N ARG A 299 -4.23 12.43 8.43
CA ARG A 299 -5.62 12.88 8.22
C ARG A 299 -6.16 12.44 6.87
N LEU A 300 -5.34 12.44 5.82
CA LEU A 300 -5.73 11.94 4.51
C LEU A 300 -6.07 10.44 4.57
N LEU A 301 -5.26 9.64 5.27
CA LEU A 301 -5.60 8.24 5.57
C LEU A 301 -6.96 8.12 6.27
N TYR A 302 -7.21 8.94 7.28
CA TYR A 302 -8.46 8.92 8.03
C TYR A 302 -9.69 9.31 7.19
N ASP A 303 -9.55 10.32 6.33
CA ASP A 303 -10.62 10.72 5.43
C ASP A 303 -10.91 9.63 4.39
N ASP A 304 -9.88 8.91 3.93
CA ASP A 304 -10.04 7.80 2.98
C ASP A 304 -10.64 6.54 3.61
N LEU A 305 -10.33 6.22 4.87
CA LEU A 305 -11.03 5.16 5.62
C LEU A 305 -12.55 5.39 5.67
N ARG A 306 -12.98 6.66 5.64
CA ARG A 306 -14.38 7.04 5.73
C ARG A 306 -15.11 6.93 4.39
N ARG A 307 -14.37 6.90 3.28
CA ARG A 307 -14.90 6.68 1.94
C ARG A 307 -15.14 5.19 1.70
N PRO A 308 -16.16 4.80 0.93
CA PRO A 308 -16.26 3.43 0.46
C PRO A 308 -15.01 3.10 -0.37
N PRO A 309 -14.40 1.90 -0.23
CA PRO A 309 -13.26 1.48 -1.06
C PRO A 309 -13.55 1.44 -2.57
N TRP A 310 -14.81 1.60 -2.97
CA TRP A 310 -15.28 1.66 -4.35
C TRP A 310 -16.15 2.90 -4.63
N GLY A 311 -16.14 3.90 -3.74
CA GLY A 311 -17.00 5.07 -3.85
C GLY A 311 -16.71 5.90 -5.11
N GLU A 312 -15.46 5.86 -5.56
CA GLU A 312 -15.03 6.45 -6.83
C GLU A 312 -15.40 5.58 -8.04
N LEU A 313 -15.59 4.28 -7.86
CA LEU A 313 -16.04 3.38 -8.93
C LEU A 313 -17.51 3.65 -9.27
N ASP A 314 -18.35 3.93 -8.26
CA ASP A 314 -19.74 4.34 -8.49
C ASP A 314 -19.83 5.71 -9.16
N SER A 315 -18.93 6.66 -8.86
CA SER A 315 -18.89 7.95 -9.55
C SER A 315 -18.33 7.84 -10.96
N LEU A 316 -17.26 7.06 -11.18
CA LEU A 316 -16.70 6.78 -12.50
C LEU A 316 -17.71 6.02 -13.39
N LEU A 317 -18.42 5.03 -12.84
CA LEU A 317 -19.50 4.35 -13.56
C LEU A 317 -20.72 5.24 -13.79
N ALA A 318 -20.96 6.24 -12.93
CA ALA A 318 -22.01 7.23 -13.14
C ALA A 318 -21.63 8.26 -14.21
N GLU A 319 -20.36 8.68 -14.26
CA GLU A 319 -19.80 9.54 -15.30
C GLU A 319 -19.78 8.83 -16.65
N GLU A 320 -19.32 7.57 -16.72
CA GLU A 320 -19.37 6.76 -17.94
C GLU A 320 -20.81 6.52 -18.44
N ARG A 321 -21.78 6.36 -17.51
CA ARG A 321 -23.20 6.25 -17.88
C ARG A 321 -23.79 7.57 -18.37
N ALA A 322 -23.40 8.70 -17.78
CA ALA A 322 -23.84 10.02 -18.22
C ALA A 322 -23.27 10.37 -19.61
N GLU A 323 -22.01 10.02 -19.87
CA GLU A 323 -21.37 10.19 -21.19
C GLU A 323 -22.01 9.28 -22.25
N ALA A 324 -22.36 8.03 -21.91
CA ALA A 324 -23.05 7.11 -22.81
C ALA A 324 -24.51 7.51 -23.10
N GLU A 325 -25.17 8.25 -22.21
CA GLU A 325 -26.51 8.80 -22.42
C GLU A 325 -26.48 10.03 -23.34
N ASP A 326 -25.45 10.89 -23.26
CA ASP A 326 -25.28 12.08 -24.11
C ASP A 326 -24.88 11.74 -25.57
N GLU A 327 -24.15 10.65 -25.82
CA GLU A 327 -23.86 10.17 -27.18
C GLU A 327 -25.09 9.58 -27.88
N ASN A 328 -26.08 9.07 -27.13
CA ASN A 328 -27.31 8.51 -27.71
C ASN A 328 -28.37 9.57 -28.05
N THR A 329 -28.26 10.79 -27.50
CA THR A 329 -29.15 11.93 -27.80
C THR A 329 -28.71 12.74 -29.02
N THR A 330 -27.52 12.50 -29.58
CA THR A 330 -26.99 13.23 -30.74
C THR A 330 -27.15 12.51 -32.09
N VAL A 331 -27.69 11.28 -32.12
CA VAL A 331 -28.02 10.55 -33.36
C VAL A 331 -29.54 10.46 -33.52
N GLY A 332 -30.19 11.59 -33.75
CA GLY A 332 -31.64 11.64 -33.90
C GLY A 332 -32.16 12.99 -34.36
N ASP A 333 -31.61 13.52 -35.46
CA ASP A 333 -32.26 14.56 -36.29
C ASP A 333 -32.35 14.07 -37.75
#